data_AF-A0A2G0E6S6-F1
#
_entry.id   AF-A0A2G0E6S6-F1
#
_cell.length_a   1.000
_cell.length_b   1.000
_cell.length_c   1.000
_cell.angle_alpha   90.00
_cell.angle_beta   90.00
_cell.angle_gamma   90.00
#
_symmetry.space_group_name_H-M   'P 1'
#
loop_
_entity.id
_entity.type
_entity.pdbx_description
1 polymer ?
#
loop_
_entity_poly.entity_id
_entity_poly.type
_entity_poly.pdbx_seq_one_letter_code
_entity_poly.pdbx_strand_id
1 'polypeptide(L)'
;MSKRVIILNFQVESQAYQAFSEIKKLHAVRSIKGEQMAVVSHDPNGTHQFKIEDFIDFTGNNKSSTGGLIGMLVGVLGGPLGILLGWFAGGMIGATQDAKEIKDAQTVFDFVGNKIGEGATGLILIADEEDNRP
;
A
#
# COMPACT_ATOMS: atom_id res chain seq x y z
N MET A 1 -18.87 7.46 8.58
CA MET A 1 -17.66 6.63 8.64
C MET A 1 -17.04 6.63 7.26
N SER A 2 -15.90 7.29 7.11
CA SER A 2 -15.20 7.36 5.83
C SER A 2 -14.06 6.35 5.86
N LYS A 3 -13.96 5.52 4.82
CA LYS A 3 -12.82 4.62 4.66
C LYS A 3 -11.60 5.44 4.25
N ARG A 4 -10.46 5.13 4.84
CA ARG A 4 -9.17 5.74 4.51
C ARG A 4 -8.13 4.69 4.21
N VAL A 5 -7.21 5.05 3.32
CA VAL A 5 -5.93 4.37 3.17
C VAL A 5 -4.93 5.14 4.01
N ILE A 6 -4.38 4.47 5.02
CA ILE A 6 -3.38 5.01 5.93
C ILE A 6 -2.05 4.35 5.59
N ILE A 7 -1.03 5.15 5.36
CA ILE A 7 0.32 4.68 5.07
C ILE A 7 1.20 5.05 6.26
N LEU A 8 1.77 4.05 6.91
CA LEU A 8 2.74 4.22 7.98
C LEU A 8 4.13 3.85 7.44
N ASN A 9 5.06 4.79 7.55
CA ASN A 9 6.45 4.58 7.20
C ASN A 9 7.31 4.50 8.46
N PHE A 10 8.40 3.76 8.36
CA PHE A 10 9.27 3.48 9.49
C PHE A 10 10.73 3.64 9.07
N GLN A 11 11.59 4.03 10.01
CA GLN A 11 13.03 4.09 9.76
C GLN A 11 13.66 2.69 9.74
N VAL A 12 13.08 1.75 10.49
CA VAL A 12 13.59 0.39 10.61
C VAL A 12 12.51 -0.58 10.18
N GLU A 13 12.86 -1.52 9.30
CA GLU A 13 11.95 -2.54 8.75
C GLU A 13 11.15 -3.27 9.84
N SER A 14 11.81 -3.68 10.93
CA SER A 14 11.17 -4.41 12.03
C SER A 14 10.01 -3.65 12.69
N GLN A 15 10.01 -2.32 12.63
CA GLN A 15 8.92 -1.50 13.17
C GLN A 15 7.64 -1.64 12.35
N ALA A 16 7.73 -1.90 11.04
CA ALA A 16 6.55 -2.16 10.21
C ALA A 16 5.82 -3.43 10.67
N TYR A 17 6.57 -4.50 10.95
CA TYR A 17 6.03 -5.75 11.49
C TYR A 17 5.54 -5.62 12.94
N GLN A 18 6.22 -4.81 13.76
CA GLN A 18 5.75 -4.48 15.09
C GLN A 18 4.40 -3.76 15.03
N ALA A 19 4.28 -2.72 14.21
CA ALA A 19 3.04 -1.99 13.99
C ALA A 19 1.92 -2.91 13.47
N PHE A 20 2.22 -3.78 12.51
CA PHE A 20 1.29 -4.80 12.02
C PHE A 20 0.74 -5.66 13.17
N SER A 21 1.62 -6.13 14.05
CA SER A 21 1.25 -6.94 15.23
C SER A 21 0.44 -6.15 16.26
N GLU A 22 0.78 -4.90 16.51
CA GLU A 22 0.07 -4.03 17.44
C GLU A 22 -1.33 -3.66 16.94
N ILE A 23 -1.46 -3.28 15.67
CA ILE A 23 -2.74 -2.97 15.02
C ILE A 23 -3.65 -4.21 15.03
N LYS A 24 -3.10 -5.40 14.79
CA LYS A 24 -3.86 -6.66 14.94
C LYS A 24 -4.44 -6.83 16.36
N LYS A 25 -3.70 -6.47 17.41
CA LYS A 25 -4.19 -6.50 18.80
C LYS A 25 -5.26 -5.44 19.04
N LEU A 26 -5.05 -4.20 18.57
CA LEU A 26 -6.01 -3.11 18.68
C LEU A 26 -7.34 -3.45 17.99
N HIS A 27 -7.28 -4.08 16.82
CA HIS A 27 -8.45 -4.57 16.11
C HIS A 27 -9.19 -5.65 16.91
N ALA A 28 -8.44 -6.60 17.50
CA ALA A 28 -9.03 -7.68 18.30
C ALA A 28 -9.82 -7.16 19.52
N VAL A 29 -9.37 -6.06 20.13
CA VAL A 29 -10.09 -5.39 21.23
C VAL A 29 -11.08 -4.32 20.76
N ARG A 30 -11.34 -4.24 19.45
CA ARG A 30 -12.26 -3.28 18.81
C ARG A 30 -11.94 -1.81 19.07
N SER A 31 -10.68 -1.51 19.36
CA SER A 31 -10.21 -0.11 19.51
C SER A 31 -10.01 0.58 18.16
N ILE A 32 -9.91 -0.19 17.09
CA ILE A 32 -9.87 0.29 15.70
C ILE A 32 -10.77 -0.60 14.85
N LYS A 33 -11.27 -0.06 13.75
CA LYS A 33 -12.06 -0.79 12.76
C LYS A 33 -11.32 -0.82 11.43
N GLY A 34 -10.47 -1.83 11.28
CA GLY A 34 -9.70 -2.11 10.07
C GLY A 34 -10.45 -3.06 9.13
N GLU A 35 -10.20 -2.94 7.84
CA GLU A 35 -10.69 -3.89 6.83
C GLU A 35 -9.54 -4.75 6.30
N GLN A 36 -8.45 -4.12 5.89
CA GLN A 36 -7.29 -4.82 5.34
C GLN A 36 -6.02 -4.12 5.80
N MET A 37 -4.95 -4.89 5.96
CA MET A 37 -3.64 -4.35 6.30
C MET A 37 -2.54 -5.18 5.65
N ALA A 38 -1.49 -4.53 5.16
CA ALA A 38 -0.31 -5.18 4.60
C ALA A 38 0.99 -4.52 5.02
N VAL A 39 2.01 -5.33 5.28
CA VAL A 39 3.41 -4.91 5.25
C VAL A 39 3.89 -4.95 3.80
N VAL A 40 4.48 -3.85 3.34
CA VAL A 40 4.93 -3.70 1.95
C VAL A 40 6.38 -3.23 1.94
N SER A 41 7.23 -3.91 1.17
CA SER A 41 8.61 -3.49 0.89
C SER A 41 8.70 -2.81 -0.47
N HIS A 42 9.57 -1.81 -0.60
CA HIS A 42 9.88 -1.12 -1.84
C HIS A 42 11.28 -1.54 -2.31
N ASP A 43 11.36 -2.10 -3.51
CA ASP A 43 12.61 -2.59 -4.11
C ASP A 43 13.65 -1.46 -4.24
N PRO A 44 14.91 -1.67 -3.81
CA PRO A 44 15.97 -0.66 -3.86
C PRO A 44 16.63 -0.49 -5.25
N ASN A 45 16.27 -1.29 -6.26
CA ASN A 45 16.95 -1.34 -7.55
C ASN A 45 16.47 -0.27 -8.55
N GLY A 46 15.77 0.78 -8.09
CA GLY A 46 15.28 1.88 -8.95
C GLY A 46 14.17 1.48 -9.94
N THR A 47 13.56 0.30 -9.76
CA THR A 47 12.45 -0.18 -10.60
C THR A 47 11.09 0.26 -10.06
N HIS A 48 11.07 0.96 -8.92
CA HIS A 48 9.90 1.34 -8.13
C HIS A 48 8.85 0.22 -7.94
N GLN A 49 9.34 -1.00 -7.70
CA GLN A 49 8.48 -2.16 -7.48
C GLN A 49 8.17 -2.34 -5.99
N PHE A 50 6.93 -2.74 -5.69
CA PHE A 50 6.48 -3.01 -4.33
C PHE A 50 6.11 -4.49 -4.16
N LYS A 51 6.42 -5.05 -2.99
CA LYS A 51 6.11 -6.43 -2.65
C LYS A 51 5.34 -6.50 -1.33
N ILE A 52 4.29 -7.34 -1.29
CA ILE A 52 3.57 -7.67 -0.06
C ILE A 52 4.42 -8.68 0.72
N GLU A 53 4.80 -8.31 1.95
CA GLU A 53 5.52 -9.19 2.86
C GLU A 53 4.60 -9.91 3.85
N ASP A 54 3.57 -9.21 4.33
CA ASP A 54 2.52 -9.80 5.18
C ASP A 54 1.17 -9.13 4.88
N PHE A 55 0.07 -9.86 5.07
CA PHE A 55 -1.27 -9.39 4.75
C PHE A 55 -2.32 -9.99 5.69
N ILE A 56 -3.28 -9.16 6.09
CA ILE A 56 -4.46 -9.59 6.82
C ILE A 56 -5.72 -8.93 6.25
N ASP A 57 -6.78 -9.73 6.13
CA ASP A 57 -8.14 -9.28 5.87
C ASP A 57 -8.97 -9.46 7.14
N PHE A 58 -9.36 -8.35 7.76
CA PHE A 58 -10.13 -8.33 8.99
C PHE A 58 -11.61 -8.67 8.78
N THR A 59 -12.11 -8.66 7.53
CA THR A 59 -13.51 -8.93 7.21
C THR A 59 -13.88 -10.42 7.29
N GLY A 60 -12.90 -11.31 7.48
CA GLY A 60 -13.14 -12.74 7.69
C GLY A 60 -13.40 -13.53 6.41
N ASN A 61 -13.34 -12.89 5.24
CA ASN A 61 -13.24 -13.61 3.98
C ASN A 61 -11.82 -14.20 3.88
N ASN A 62 -11.65 -15.39 4.47
CA ASN A 62 -10.41 -16.17 4.57
C ASN A 62 -9.80 -16.61 3.22
N LYS A 63 -10.15 -15.96 2.11
CA LYS A 63 -9.46 -16.15 0.84
C LYS A 63 -8.18 -15.34 0.92
N SER A 64 -7.05 -16.03 0.82
CA SER A 64 -5.70 -15.51 0.55
C SER A 64 -5.69 -14.65 -0.72
N SER A 65 -6.34 -13.49 -0.64
CA SER A 65 -6.80 -12.76 -1.79
C SER A 65 -5.97 -11.49 -1.90
N THR A 66 -4.93 -11.61 -2.72
CA THR A 66 -4.41 -10.53 -3.56
C THR A 66 -5.50 -9.80 -4.37
N GLY A 67 -6.78 -10.19 -4.29
CA GLY A 67 -7.94 -9.49 -4.85
C GLY A 67 -8.66 -8.51 -3.89
N GLY A 68 -8.14 -8.26 -2.69
CA GLY A 68 -8.61 -7.16 -1.83
C GLY A 68 -8.24 -5.77 -2.37
N LEU A 69 -8.75 -4.67 -1.79
CA LEU A 69 -8.36 -3.32 -2.22
C LEU A 69 -6.84 -3.08 -2.05
N ILE A 70 -6.24 -3.61 -0.98
CA ILE A 70 -4.77 -3.59 -0.82
C ILE A 70 -4.10 -4.48 -1.87
N GLY A 71 -4.65 -5.67 -2.14
CA GLY A 71 -4.11 -6.55 -3.17
C GLY A 71 -4.18 -5.95 -4.57
N MET A 72 -5.23 -5.18 -4.88
CA MET A 72 -5.36 -4.40 -6.10
C MET A 72 -4.39 -3.22 -6.13
N LEU A 73 -4.28 -2.46 -5.03
CA LEU A 73 -3.32 -1.36 -4.92
C LEU A 73 -1.90 -1.87 -5.14
N VAL A 74 -1.47 -2.87 -4.38
CA VAL A 74 -0.12 -3.44 -4.52
C VAL A 74 0.02 -4.20 -5.84
N GLY A 75 -1.03 -4.80 -6.39
CA GLY A 75 -1.03 -5.41 -7.72
C GLY A 75 -0.82 -4.37 -8.83
N VAL A 76 -1.35 -3.16 -8.67
CA VAL A 76 -1.01 -2.03 -9.55
C VAL A 76 0.43 -1.60 -9.33
N LEU A 77 0.94 -1.55 -8.08
CA LEU A 77 2.32 -1.14 -7.78
C LEU A 77 3.41 -2.18 -8.14
N GLY A 78 3.09 -3.47 -8.08
CA GLY A 78 4.01 -4.60 -8.30
C GLY A 78 3.71 -5.42 -9.56
N GLY A 79 2.61 -5.13 -10.26
CA GLY A 79 2.24 -5.76 -11.52
C GLY A 79 2.78 -5.00 -12.75
N PRO A 80 2.37 -5.40 -13.97
CA PRO A 80 2.86 -4.80 -15.21
C PRO A 80 2.65 -3.28 -15.28
N LEU A 81 1.53 -2.78 -14.74
CA LEU A 81 1.26 -1.34 -14.67
C LEU A 81 2.24 -0.62 -13.74
N GLY A 82 2.59 -1.20 -12.60
CA GLY A 82 3.53 -0.62 -11.64
C GLY A 82 4.96 -0.63 -12.15
N ILE A 83 5.34 -1.68 -12.88
CA ILE A 83 6.61 -1.72 -13.60
C ILE A 83 6.66 -0.62 -14.67
N LEU A 84 5.58 -0.44 -15.44
CA LEU A 84 5.49 0.64 -16.43
C LEU A 84 5.56 2.01 -15.75
N LEU A 85 4.78 2.26 -14.70
CA LEU A 85 4.77 3.52 -13.95
C LEU A 85 6.12 3.80 -13.27
N GLY A 86 6.76 2.78 -12.72
CA GLY A 86 8.11 2.87 -12.17
C GLY A 86 9.15 3.21 -13.22
N TRP A 87 9.04 2.63 -14.43
CA TRP A 87 9.85 3.04 -15.57
C TRP A 87 9.55 4.49 -15.95
N PHE A 88 8.29 4.94 -16.01
CA PHE A 88 7.96 6.35 -16.29
C PHE A 88 8.55 7.33 -15.25
N ALA A 89 8.52 6.96 -13.97
CA ALA A 89 9.08 7.77 -12.88
C ALA A 89 10.61 7.83 -12.93
N GLY A 90 11.29 6.74 -13.32
CA GLY A 90 12.76 6.63 -13.37
C GLY A 90 13.40 6.84 -14.75
N GLY A 91 12.64 6.80 -15.84
CA GLY A 91 13.15 6.71 -17.22
C GLY A 91 12.12 7.14 -18.27
N MET A 92 12.40 8.24 -18.96
CA MET A 92 11.56 8.80 -20.01
C MET A 92 11.24 7.79 -21.14
N ILE A 93 10.06 7.17 -21.16
CA ILE A 93 9.51 6.53 -22.38
C ILE A 93 8.01 6.78 -22.47
N GLY A 94 7.58 7.55 -23.47
CA GLY A 94 6.17 7.88 -23.71
C GLY A 94 5.35 6.68 -24.20
N ALA A 95 4.21 6.43 -23.55
CA ALA A 95 3.17 5.54 -24.04
C ALA A 95 1.87 6.34 -24.23
N THR A 96 1.31 6.21 -25.44
CA THR A 96 0.10 6.89 -25.91
C THR A 96 -1.10 5.96 -25.76
N GLN A 97 -1.61 5.74 -24.55
CA GLN A 97 -2.92 5.12 -24.31
C GLN A 97 -3.61 5.78 -23.11
N ASP A 98 -4.92 5.53 -22.97
CA ASP A 98 -5.90 6.26 -22.15
C ASP A 98 -5.34 6.97 -20.92
N ALA A 99 -5.11 8.28 -21.08
CA ALA A 99 -4.35 9.10 -20.16
C ALA A 99 -5.02 9.31 -18.79
N LYS A 100 -6.33 9.08 -18.67
CA LYS A 100 -7.07 9.38 -17.44
C LYS A 100 -6.82 8.34 -16.34
N GLU A 101 -6.98 7.06 -16.65
CA GLU A 101 -6.79 5.97 -15.69
C GLU A 101 -5.31 5.82 -15.30
N ILE A 102 -4.41 6.02 -16.27
CA ILE A 102 -2.95 6.07 -16.02
C ILE A 102 -2.60 7.22 -15.07
N LYS A 103 -3.19 8.41 -15.25
CA LYS A 103 -2.92 9.58 -14.40
C LYS A 103 -3.38 9.37 -12.95
N ASP A 104 -4.55 8.77 -12.75
CA ASP A 104 -5.06 8.47 -11.41
C ASP A 104 -4.19 7.41 -10.71
N ALA A 105 -3.79 6.35 -11.44
CA ALA A 105 -2.87 5.33 -10.93
C ALA A 105 -1.48 5.90 -10.61
N GLN A 106 -0.95 6.78 -11.46
CA GLN A 106 0.32 7.48 -11.25
C GLN A 106 0.26 8.35 -9.98
N THR A 107 -0.85 9.05 -9.74
CA THR A 107 -1.01 9.88 -8.54
C THR A 107 -0.97 9.05 -7.25
N VAL A 108 -1.62 7.89 -7.24
CA VAL A 108 -1.59 6.97 -6.10
C VAL A 108 -0.21 6.33 -5.94
N PHE A 109 0.42 5.94 -7.05
CA PHE A 109 1.77 5.40 -7.08
C PHE A 109 2.79 6.38 -6.48
N ASP A 110 2.80 7.61 -6.99
CA ASP A 110 3.66 8.69 -6.50
C ASP A 110 3.40 8.97 -5.03
N PHE A 111 2.14 8.97 -4.59
CA PHE A 111 1.80 9.17 -3.18
C PHE A 111 2.37 8.06 -2.29
N VAL A 112 2.24 6.79 -2.68
CA VAL A 112 2.77 5.66 -1.90
C VAL A 112 4.30 5.64 -1.95
N GLY A 113 4.90 5.77 -3.12
CA GLY A 113 6.36 5.75 -3.29
C GLY A 113 7.08 6.93 -2.64
N ASN A 114 6.45 8.10 -2.55
CA ASN A 114 6.99 9.22 -1.76
C ASN A 114 6.91 9.00 -0.24
N LYS A 115 6.06 8.07 0.23
CA LYS A 115 5.90 7.77 1.67
C LYS A 115 6.72 6.57 2.11
N ILE A 116 6.76 5.52 1.28
CA ILE A 116 7.59 4.33 1.48
C ILE A 116 8.70 4.41 0.43
N GLY A 117 9.85 5.00 0.81
CA GLY A 117 10.98 5.19 -0.10
C GLY A 117 11.63 3.88 -0.53
N GLU A 118 12.49 3.95 -1.55
CA GLU A 118 13.25 2.79 -2.04
C GLU A 118 14.06 2.12 -0.92
N GLY A 119 14.03 0.79 -0.87
CA GLY A 119 14.66 0.00 0.18
C GLY A 119 13.97 0.07 1.53
N ALA A 120 12.89 0.83 1.67
CA ALA A 120 12.12 0.92 2.91
C ALA A 120 10.98 -0.11 2.95
N THR A 121 10.56 -0.43 4.17
CA THR A 121 9.38 -1.24 4.43
C THR A 121 8.37 -0.40 5.21
N GLY A 122 7.12 -0.39 4.72
CA GLY A 122 6.02 0.33 5.32
C GLY A 122 4.81 -0.55 5.58
N LEU A 123 3.77 0.05 6.14
CA LEU A 123 2.50 -0.58 6.44
C LEU A 123 1.37 0.20 5.79
N ILE A 124 0.49 -0.50 5.07
CA ILE A 124 -0.74 0.06 4.49
C ILE A 124 -1.91 -0.50 5.28
N LEU A 125 -2.79 0.36 5.77
CA LEU A 125 -4.01 0.01 6.49
C LEU A 125 -5.22 0.65 5.81
N ILE A 126 -6.26 -0.13 5.57
CA ILE A 126 -7.59 0.38 5.26
C ILE A 126 -8.42 0.30 6.52
N ALA A 127 -8.90 1.45 6.99
CA ALA A 127 -9.70 1.52 8.21
C ALA A 127 -10.81 2.57 8.09
N ASP A 128 -11.84 2.40 8.91
CA ASP A 128 -12.84 3.43 9.15
C ASP A 128 -12.23 4.51 10.05
N GLU A 129 -12.26 5.75 9.58
CA GLU A 129 -11.86 6.92 10.37
C GLU A 129 -13.09 7.54 11.02
N GLU A 130 -13.11 7.54 12.36
CA GLU A 130 -14.17 8.12 13.18
C GLU A 130 -13.93 9.61 13.50
N ASP A 131 -12.68 10.03 13.57
CA ASP A 131 -12.27 11.38 13.94
C ASP A 131 -11.19 11.89 12.97
N ASN A 132 -11.55 12.88 12.16
CA ASN A 132 -10.70 13.49 11.13
C ASN A 132 -10.54 15.00 11.38
N ARG A 133 -10.38 15.39 12.65
CA ARG A 133 -10.05 16.78 13.01
C ARG A 133 -8.74 17.22 12.31
N PRO A 134 -8.67 18.46 11.80
CA PRO A 134 -7.50 18.99 11.11
C PRO A 134 -6.30 19.22 12.02
#